data_AF-A0A377PKE8-F1
#
_entry.id   AF-A0A377PKE8-F1
#
_cell.length_a   1.000
_cell.length_b   1.000
_cell.length_c   1.000
_cell.angle_alpha   90.00
_cell.angle_beta   90.00
_cell.angle_gamma   90.00
#
_symmetry.space_group_name_H-M   'P 1'
#
loop_
_entity.id
_entity.type
_entity.pdbx_description
1 polymer ?
#
loop_
_entity_poly.entity_id
_entity_poly.type
_entity_poly.pdbx_seq_one_letter_code
_entity_poly.pdbx_strand_id
1 'polypeptide(L)' 'MLGKEISLPDIVWSRLNAAWAVFFMACGVANLYVAFWMPQSVWVDFKVFGLTALTLVFTLLSGVYIYRHMTEEQKLGK' A
#
# COMPACT_ATOMS: atom_id res chain seq x y z
N MET A 1 -11.88 -17.71 11.45
CA MET A 1 -12.02 -17.14 12.82
C MET A 1 -11.26 -15.82 13.00
N LEU A 2 -11.12 -14.99 11.94
CA LEU A 2 -10.70 -13.57 12.02
C LEU A 2 -11.68 -12.65 11.25
N GLY A 3 -12.79 -13.21 10.76
CA GLY A 3 -13.76 -12.52 9.90
C GLY A 3 -14.91 -11.84 10.66
N LYS A 4 -14.76 -11.63 11.98
CA LYS A 4 -15.84 -11.09 12.83
C LYS A 4 -15.59 -9.65 13.30
N GLU A 5 -14.43 -9.06 13.04
CA GLU A 5 -14.03 -7.79 13.68
C GLU A 5 -13.79 -6.61 12.74
N ILE A 6 -13.69 -6.81 11.42
CA ILE A 6 -13.63 -5.71 10.45
C ILE A 6 -14.70 -5.90 9.37
N SER A 7 -15.89 -5.35 9.65
CA SER A 7 -16.97 -5.20 8.67
C SER A 7 -16.66 -3.99 7.78
N LEU A 8 -15.65 -4.12 6.93
CA LEU A 8 -15.40 -3.15 5.87
C LEU A 8 -16.24 -3.52 4.65
N PRO A 9 -16.97 -2.57 4.05
CA PRO A 9 -17.69 -2.80 2.81
C PRO A 9 -16.77 -3.38 1.73
N ASP A 10 -17.23 -4.38 0.96
CA ASP A 10 -16.45 -5.02 -0.12
C ASP A 10 -15.88 -4.01 -1.14
N ILE A 11 -16.57 -2.88 -1.34
CA ILE A 11 -16.10 -1.79 -2.19
C ILE A 11 -14.77 -1.18 -1.68
N VAL A 12 -14.57 -1.10 -0.37
CA VAL A 12 -13.35 -0.54 0.23
C VAL A 12 -12.20 -1.54 0.06
N TRP A 13 -12.46 -2.83 0.27
CA TRP A 13 -11.51 -3.91 0.02
C TRP A 13 -11.07 -3.97 -1.44
N SER A 14 -12.02 -3.91 -2.37
CA SER A 14 -11.73 -3.90 -3.81
C SER A 14 -10.88 -2.69 -4.21
N ARG A 15 -11.20 -1.49 -3.68
CA ARG A 15 -10.41 -0.27 -3.92
C ARG A 15 -9.00 -0.35 -3.35
N LEU A 16 -8.83 -0.90 -2.14
CA LEU A 16 -7.51 -1.13 -1.56
C LEU A 16 -6.71 -2.09 -2.42
N ASN A 17 -7.30 -3.22 -2.82
CA ASN A 17 -6.61 -4.22 -3.62
C ASN A 17 -6.20 -3.66 -5.00
N ALA A 18 -7.09 -2.88 -5.64
CA ALA A 18 -6.77 -2.15 -6.86
C ALA A 18 -5.64 -1.13 -6.66
N ALA A 19 -5.66 -0.39 -5.54
CA ALA A 19 -4.60 0.57 -5.22
C ALA A 19 -3.25 -0.14 -5.01
N TRP A 20 -3.23 -1.29 -4.32
CA TRP A 20 -2.04 -2.13 -4.16
C TRP A 20 -1.54 -2.66 -5.51
N ALA A 21 -2.43 -3.10 -6.40
CA ALA A 21 -2.06 -3.53 -7.75
C ALA A 21 -1.40 -2.39 -8.56
N VAL A 22 -1.97 -1.19 -8.52
CA VAL A 22 -1.40 0.00 -9.18
C VAL A 22 -0.07 0.39 -8.54
N PHE A 23 0.05 0.31 -7.21
CA PHE A 23 1.29 0.59 -6.49
C PHE A 23 2.42 -0.35 -6.91
N PHE A 24 2.17 -1.67 -6.95
CA PHE A 24 3.19 -2.63 -7.41
C PHE A 24 3.55 -2.43 -8.87
N MET A 25 2.57 -2.13 -9.72
CA MET A 25 2.82 -1.80 -11.12
C MET A 25 3.71 -0.56 -11.27
N ALA A 26 3.41 0.51 -10.51
CA ALA A 26 4.22 1.73 -10.49
C ALA A 26 5.64 1.47 -9.97
N CYS A 27 5.78 0.67 -8.90
CA CYS A 27 7.08 0.23 -8.39
C CYS A 27 7.88 -0.55 -9.45
N GLY A 28 7.22 -1.42 -10.23
CA GLY A 28 7.85 -2.13 -11.34
C GLY A 28 8.35 -1.20 -12.44
N VAL A 29 7.53 -0.24 -12.86
CA VAL A 29 7.92 0.77 -13.87
C VAL A 29 9.06 1.65 -13.35
N ALA A 30 8.96 2.13 -12.10
CA ALA A 30 10.02 2.90 -11.47
C ALA A 30 11.32 2.09 -11.35
N ASN A 31 11.24 0.79 -11.03
CA ASN A 31 12.41 -0.08 -10.98
C ASN A 31 13.09 -0.22 -12.34
N LEU A 32 12.31 -0.41 -13.42
CA LEU A 32 12.83 -0.43 -14.79
C LEU A 32 13.50 0.90 -15.14
N TYR A 33 12.85 2.03 -14.85
CA TYR A 33 13.40 3.35 -15.12
C TYR A 33 14.76 3.56 -14.40
N VAL A 34 14.83 3.26 -13.10
CA VAL A 34 16.06 3.38 -12.32
C VAL A 34 17.14 2.42 -12.85
N ALA A 35 16.77 1.20 -13.24
CA ALA A 35 17.72 0.22 -13.76
C ALA A 35 18.38 0.65 -15.08
N PHE A 36 17.66 1.35 -15.97
CA PHE A 36 18.17 1.73 -17.30
C PHE A 36 18.79 3.12 -17.36
N TRP A 37 18.34 4.09 -16.55
CA TRP A 37 18.79 5.48 -16.63
C TRP A 37 19.67 5.94 -15.46
N MET A 38 19.72 5.22 -14.33
CA MET A 38 20.44 5.66 -13.14
C MET A 38 21.69 4.81 -12.84
N PRO A 39 22.66 5.35 -12.08
CA PRO A 39 23.83 4.60 -11.63
C PRO A 39 23.47 3.41 -10.73
N GLN A 40 24.32 2.38 -10.74
CA GLN A 40 24.13 1.16 -9.93
C GLN A 40 23.96 1.45 -8.44
N SER A 41 24.66 2.45 -7.89
CA SER A 41 24.51 2.88 -6.50
C SER A 41 23.06 3.25 -6.17
N VAL A 42 22.44 4.07 -7.03
CA VAL A 42 21.05 4.49 -6.83
C VAL A 42 20.08 3.33 -7.07
N TRP A 43 20.38 2.43 -7.99
CA TRP A 43 19.56 1.23 -8.20
C TRP A 43 19.53 0.31 -6.98
N VAL A 44 20.67 0.10 -6.32
CA VAL A 44 20.76 -0.69 -5.08
C VAL A 44 19.99 -0.01 -3.95
N ASP A 45 20.20 1.29 -3.73
CA ASP A 45 19.49 2.05 -2.69
C ASP A 45 17.98 2.09 -2.93
N PHE A 46 17.55 2.26 -4.19
CA PHE A 46 16.14 2.23 -4.56
C PHE A 46 15.50 0.86 -4.27
N LYS A 47 16.21 -0.22 -4.56
CA LYS A 47 15.70 -1.58 -4.33
C LYS A 47 15.62 -1.93 -2.84
N VAL A 48 16.61 -1.52 -2.05
CA VAL A 48 16.70 -1.88 -0.62
C VAL A 48 15.90 -0.92 0.26
N PHE A 49 16.13 0.39 0.11
CA PHE A 49 15.48 1.41 0.94
C PHE A 49 14.28 2.04 0.26
N GLY A 50 14.36 2.32 -1.05
CA GLY A 50 13.27 2.95 -1.80
C GLY A 50 11.97 2.14 -1.75
N LEU A 51 12.00 0.88 -2.20
CA LEU A 51 10.83 -0.01 -2.19
C LEU A 51 10.28 -0.23 -0.77
N THR A 52 11.16 -0.39 0.22
CA THR A 52 10.77 -0.58 1.63
C THR A 52 10.08 0.67 2.17
N ALA A 53 10.64 1.86 1.95
CA ALA A 53 10.05 3.13 2.36
C ALA A 53 8.72 3.39 1.65
N LEU A 54 8.65 3.16 0.34
CA LEU A 54 7.39 3.27 -0.42
C LEU A 54 6.32 2.31 0.13
N THR A 55 6.69 1.07 0.42
CA THR A 55 5.75 0.07 0.94
C THR A 55 5.26 0.46 2.33
N LEU A 56 6.13 0.98 3.20
CA LEU A 56 5.75 1.49 4.51
C LEU A 56 4.77 2.67 4.41
N VAL A 57 5.09 3.65 3.57
CA VAL A 57 4.21 4.81 3.33
C VAL A 57 2.86 4.34 2.78
N PHE A 58 2.87 3.43 1.80
CA PHE A 58 1.63 2.92 1.21
C PHE A 58 0.80 2.08 2.18
N THR A 59 1.45 1.32 3.05
CA THR A 59 0.81 0.57 4.14
C THR A 59 0.17 1.52 5.15
N LEU A 60 0.87 2.59 5.54
CA LEU A 60 0.31 3.62 6.42
C LEU A 60 -0.89 4.33 5.77
N LEU A 61 -0.78 4.71 4.50
CA LEU A 61 -1.89 5.31 3.74
C LEU A 61 -3.08 4.35 3.64
N SER A 62 -2.84 3.06 3.39
CA SER A 62 -3.88 2.03 3.39
C SER A 62 -4.56 1.91 4.75
N GLY A 63 -3.78 1.91 5.83
CA GLY A 63 -4.29 1.88 7.21
C GLY A 63 -5.13 3.11 7.56
N VAL A 64 -4.66 4.31 7.19
CA VAL A 64 -5.42 5.56 7.38
C VAL A 64 -6.69 5.57 6.53
N TYR A 65 -6.63 5.09 5.29
CA TYR A 65 -7.78 5.01 4.39
C TYR A 65 -8.85 4.07 4.94
N ILE A 66 -8.44 2.90 5.45
CA ILE A 66 -9.31 1.96 6.18
C ILE A 66 -9.92 2.66 7.40
N TYR A 67 -9.09 3.26 8.26
CA TYR A 67 -9.54 3.95 9.48
C TYR A 67 -10.56 5.06 9.20
N ARG A 68 -10.38 5.79 8.09
CA ARG A 68 -11.29 6.86 7.66
C ARG A 68 -12.62 6.32 7.12
N HIS A 69 -12.62 5.13 6.51
CA HIS A 69 -13.82 4.48 5.96
C HIS A 69 -14.47 3.50 6.95
N MET A 70 -13.86 3.23 8.10
CA MET A 70 -14.51 2.53 9.20
C MET A 70 -15.65 3.40 9.74
N THR A 71 -16.84 2.83 9.73
CA THR A 71 -18.07 3.40 10.30
C THR A 71 -17.92 3.61 11.81
N GLU A 72 -18.65 4.59 12.36
CA GLU A 72 -18.63 4.91 13.80
C GLU A 72 -18.98 3.69 14.69
N GLU A 73 -19.79 2.74 14.20
CA GLU A 73 -20.08 1.46 14.88
C GLU A 73 -18.86 0.52 15.01
N GLN A 74 -17.89 0.59 14.09
CA GLN A 74 -16.62 -0.15 14.21
C GLN A 74 -15.59 0.60 15.06
N LYS A 75 -15.63 1.94 15.08
CA LYS A 75 -14.77 2.77 15.94
C LYS A 75 -15.14 2.69 17.42
N LEU A 76 -16.43 2.57 17.71
CA LEU A 76 -16.96 2.45 19.07
C LEU A 76 -17.11 0.97 19.43
N GLY A 77 -15.97 0.26 19.55
CA GLY A 77 -15.92 -1.20 19.72
C GLY A 77 -17.05 -1.79 20.56
N LYS A 78 -17.98 -2.47 19.89
CA LYS A 78 -19.01 -3.31 20.48
C LYS A 78 -19.29 -4.52 19.60
#